data_AF-A0A356F760-F1
#
_entry.id   AF-A0A356F760-F1
#
_cell.length_a   1.000
_cell.length_b   1.000
_cell.length_c   1.000
_cell.angle_alpha   90.00
_cell.angle_beta   90.00
_cell.angle_gamma   90.00
#
_symmetry.space_group_name_H-M   'P 1'
#
loop_
_entity.id
_entity.type
_entity.pdbx_description
1 polymer ?
#
loop_
_entity_poly.entity_id
_entity_poly.type
_entity_poly.pdbx_seq_one_letter_code
_entity_poly.pdbx_strand_id
1 'polypeptide(L)'
;MDAITLIGAFSVFGACICMGIGSIGSALGEGRVAASALTAMAQQPDESSRIRSTMFVAIAMVETTALYALLIAFLVLYANPFWNYAIAQAQ
;
A
#
# COMPACT_ATOMS: atom_id res chain seq x y z
N MET A 1 0.94 5.69 31.71
CA MET A 1 1.08 4.62 30.70
C MET A 1 2.54 4.22 30.67
N ASP A 2 2.84 2.93 30.64
CA ASP A 2 4.22 2.50 30.45
C ASP A 2 4.70 2.85 29.03
N ALA A 3 6.02 2.85 28.83
CA ALA A 3 6.61 3.17 27.54
C ALA A 3 6.17 2.18 26.44
N ILE A 4 5.99 0.91 26.80
CA ILE A 4 5.62 -0.18 25.89
C ILE A 4 4.22 0.04 25.31
N THR A 5 3.23 0.37 26.15
CA THR A 5 1.85 0.65 25.74
C THR A 5 1.80 1.88 24.83
N LEU A 6 2.58 2.91 25.16
CA LEU A 6 2.62 4.14 24.36
C LEU A 6 3.20 3.88 22.96
N ILE A 7 4.32 3.15 22.89
CA ILE A 7 4.94 2.75 21.62
C ILE A 7 3.99 1.87 20.82
N GLY A 8 3.34 0.90 21.45
CA GLY A 8 2.34 0.05 20.80
C GLY A 8 1.18 0.84 20.20
N ALA A 9 0.57 1.74 20.98
CA ALA A 9 -0.55 2.56 20.53
C ALA A 9 -0.19 3.44 19.32
N PHE A 10 0.93 4.16 19.37
CA PHE A 10 1.36 5.00 18.25
C PHE A 10 1.79 4.20 17.03
N SER A 11 2.39 3.02 17.22
CA SER A 11 2.79 2.14 16.13
C SER A 11 1.58 1.61 15.36
N VAL A 12 0.54 1.16 16.08
CA VAL A 12 -0.72 0.71 15.47
C VAL A 12 -1.41 1.86 14.74
N PHE A 13 -1.51 3.01 15.38
CA PHE A 13 -2.15 4.19 14.77
C PHE A 13 -1.40 4.66 13.52
N GLY A 14 -0.06 4.73 13.60
CA GLY A 14 0.80 5.09 12.47
C GLY A 14 0.69 4.11 11.30
N ALA A 15 0.60 2.81 11.57
CA ALA A 15 0.38 1.78 10.54
C ALA A 15 -0.97 1.96 9.83
N CYS A 16 -2.04 2.22 10.57
CA CYS A 16 -3.37 2.48 10.01
C CYS A 16 -3.38 3.72 9.10
N ILE A 17 -2.75 4.83 9.52
CA ILE A 17 -2.65 6.05 8.72
C ILE A 17 -1.79 5.82 7.48
N CYS A 18 -0.64 5.17 7.65
CA CYS A 18 0.28 4.86 6.56
C CYS A 18 -0.43 4.09 5.44
N MET A 19 -1.21 3.05 5.80
CA MET A 19 -2.02 2.30 4.83
C MET A 19 -3.18 3.10 4.26
N GLY A 20 -3.94 3.77 5.13
CA GLY A 20 -5.12 4.52 4.73
C GLY A 20 -4.80 5.61 3.71
N ILE A 21 -3.71 6.35 3.91
CA ILE A 21 -3.27 7.41 3.00
C ILE A 21 -2.44 6.84 1.84
N GLY A 22 -1.54 5.88 2.12
CA GLY A 22 -0.62 5.32 1.13
C GLY A 22 -1.31 4.55 0.00
N SER A 23 -2.50 4.01 0.23
CA SER A 23 -3.28 3.28 -0.79
C SER A 23 -4.10 4.18 -1.73
N ILE A 24 -4.32 5.46 -1.38
CA ILE A 24 -5.17 6.38 -2.17
C ILE A 24 -4.59 6.61 -3.57
N GLY A 25 -3.27 6.78 -3.66
CA GLY A 25 -2.58 6.98 -4.94
C GLY A 25 -2.76 5.80 -5.88
N SER A 26 -2.57 4.57 -5.37
CA SER A 26 -2.76 3.35 -6.16
C SER A 26 -4.22 3.22 -6.62
N ALA A 27 -5.19 3.35 -5.71
CA ALA A 27 -6.61 3.22 -6.02
C ALA A 27 -7.07 4.19 -7.13
N LEU A 28 -6.63 5.45 -7.07
CA LEU A 28 -6.95 6.44 -8.10
C LEU A 28 -6.23 6.16 -9.43
N GLY A 29 -4.98 5.71 -9.37
CA GLY A 29 -4.19 5.36 -10.56
C GLY A 29 -4.77 4.16 -11.30
N GLU A 30 -5.04 3.07 -10.59
CA GLU A 30 -5.63 1.85 -11.14
C GLU A 30 -7.02 2.10 -11.71
N GLY A 31 -7.86 2.87 -11.01
CA GLY A 31 -9.19 3.24 -11.51
C GLY A 31 -9.14 3.98 -12.85
N ARG A 32 -8.16 4.88 -13.02
CA ARG A 32 -7.93 5.58 -14.29
C ARG A 32 -7.43 4.64 -15.39
N VAL A 33 -6.44 3.79 -15.08
CA VAL A 33 -5.90 2.82 -16.03
C VAL A 33 -7.00 1.86 -16.51
N ALA A 34 -7.81 1.33 -15.60
CA ALA A 34 -8.93 0.46 -15.93
C ALA A 34 -9.98 1.15 -16.80
N ALA A 35 -10.38 2.38 -16.47
CA ALA A 35 -11.36 3.14 -17.26
C ALA A 35 -10.86 3.42 -18.69
N SER A 36 -9.59 3.81 -18.83
CA SER A 36 -8.96 4.02 -20.14
C SER A 36 -8.85 2.72 -20.94
N ALA A 37 -8.48 1.62 -20.31
CA ALA A 37 -8.40 0.31 -20.96
C ALA A 37 -9.77 -0.18 -21.44
N LEU A 38 -10.83 -0.03 -20.63
CA LEU A 38 -12.20 -0.38 -21.01
C LEU A 38 -12.66 0.42 -22.23
N THR A 39 -12.40 1.72 -22.26
CA THR A 39 -12.74 2.58 -23.40
C THR A 39 -11.97 2.15 -24.65
N ALA A 40 -10.67 1.87 -24.53
CA ALA A 40 -9.84 1.43 -25.65
C ALA A 40 -10.29 0.07 -26.21
N MET A 41 -10.67 -0.88 -25.33
CA MET A 41 -11.21 -2.18 -25.76
C MET A 41 -12.56 -2.06 -26.47
N ALA A 42 -13.41 -1.11 -26.05
CA ALA A 42 -14.68 -0.85 -26.73
C ALA A 42 -14.47 -0.25 -28.14
N GLN A 43 -13.44 0.57 -28.33
CA GLN A 43 -13.10 1.16 -29.62
C GLN A 43 -12.36 0.18 -30.55
N GLN A 44 -11.53 -0.70 -29.99
CA GLN A 44 -10.71 -1.67 -30.72
C GLN A 44 -10.88 -3.08 -30.12
N PRO A 45 -12.01 -3.76 -30.40
CA PRO A 45 -12.28 -5.09 -29.83
C PRO A 45 -11.26 -6.15 -30.26
N ASP A 46 -10.73 -6.04 -31.48
CA ASP A 46 -9.72 -6.95 -32.03
C ASP A 46 -8.40 -6.93 -31.23
N GLU A 47 -8.05 -5.78 -30.66
CA GLU A 47 -6.82 -5.57 -29.88
C GLU A 47 -7.04 -5.77 -28.36
N SER A 48 -8.22 -6.21 -27.95
CA SER A 48 -8.60 -6.32 -26.53
C SER A 48 -7.68 -7.21 -25.70
N SER A 49 -7.10 -8.26 -26.28
CA SER A 49 -6.11 -9.10 -25.61
C SER A 49 -4.84 -8.31 -25.28
N ARG A 50 -4.30 -7.58 -26.26
CA ARG A 50 -3.08 -6.80 -26.10
C ARG A 50 -3.29 -5.64 -25.11
N ILE A 51 -4.44 -4.97 -25.19
CA ILE A 51 -4.80 -3.89 -24.25
C ILE A 51 -4.87 -4.42 -22.82
N ARG A 52 -5.49 -5.59 -22.57
CA ARG A 52 -5.53 -6.20 -21.23
C ARG A 52 -4.15 -6.51 -20.69
N SER A 53 -3.24 -7.06 -21.51
CA SER A 53 -1.87 -7.34 -21.08
C SER A 53 -1.15 -6.05 -20.66
N THR A 54 -1.22 -4.99 -21.46
CA THR A 54 -0.61 -3.70 -21.12
C THR A 54 -1.25 -3.06 -19.88
N MET A 55 -2.58 -3.18 -19.74
CA MET A 55 -3.32 -2.71 -18.56
C MET A 55 -2.80 -3.36 -17.28
N PHE A 56 -2.63 -4.69 -17.26
CA PHE A 56 -2.12 -5.39 -16.07
C PHE A 56 -0.68 -4.99 -15.73
N VAL A 57 0.18 -4.76 -16.71
CA VAL A 57 1.54 -4.25 -16.48
C VAL A 57 1.49 -2.85 -15.86
N ALA A 58 0.63 -1.96 -16.38
CA ALA A 58 0.48 -0.62 -15.84
C ALA A 58 -0.08 -0.62 -14.40
N ILE A 59 -1.10 -1.44 -14.13
CA ILE A 59 -1.65 -1.64 -12.79
C ILE A 59 -0.57 -2.15 -11.83
N ALA A 60 0.20 -3.17 -12.22
CA ALA A 60 1.26 -3.71 -11.39
C ALA A 60 2.34 -2.67 -11.03
N MET A 61 2.65 -1.73 -11.93
CA MET A 61 3.58 -0.63 -11.64
C MET A 61 2.99 0.37 -10.65
N VAL A 62 1.70 0.72 -10.80
CA VAL A 62 1.00 1.63 -9.89
C VAL A 62 0.88 1.03 -8.48
N GLU A 63 0.59 -0.26 -8.39
CA GLU A 63 0.36 -0.99 -7.14
C GLU A 63 1.60 -1.04 -6.23
N THR A 64 2.81 -0.88 -6.78
CA THR A 64 4.05 -0.83 -5.99
C THR A 64 4.02 0.21 -4.87
N THR A 65 3.31 1.33 -5.07
CA THR A 65 3.18 2.39 -4.06
C THR A 65 2.36 1.94 -2.85
N ALA A 66 1.26 1.22 -3.07
CA ALA A 66 0.45 0.63 -2.00
C ALA A 66 1.20 -0.50 -1.29
N LEU A 67 1.97 -1.31 -2.04
CA LEU A 67 2.81 -2.36 -1.47
C LEU A 67 3.91 -1.80 -0.56
N TYR A 68 4.49 -0.63 -0.88
CA TYR A 68 5.44 0.02 0.02
C TYR A 68 4.79 0.54 1.31
N ALA A 69 3.59 1.10 1.22
CA ALA A 69 2.82 1.48 2.41
C ALA A 69 2.51 0.25 3.28
N LEU A 70 2.12 -0.87 2.65
CA LEU A 70 1.87 -2.14 3.33
C LEU A 70 3.12 -2.69 4.00
N LEU A 71 4.24 -2.66 3.30
CA LEU A 71 5.52 -3.08 3.84
C LEU A 71 5.90 -2.27 5.09
N ILE A 72 5.78 -0.94 5.03
CA ILE A 72 6.10 -0.08 6.17
C ILE A 72 5.17 -0.35 7.35
N ALA A 73 3.86 -0.48 7.11
CA ALA A 73 2.90 -0.83 8.14
C ALA A 73 3.24 -2.17 8.80
N PHE A 74 3.60 -3.18 8.01
CA PHE A 74 4.04 -4.48 8.54
C PHE A 74 5.33 -4.39 9.35
N LEU A 75 6.32 -3.62 8.88
CA LEU A 75 7.56 -3.42 9.62
C LEU A 75 7.31 -2.74 10.97
N VAL A 76 6.45 -1.74 11.02
CA VAL A 76 6.11 -1.02 12.27
C VAL A 76 5.34 -1.91 13.26
N LEU A 77 4.50 -2.83 12.77
CA LEU A 77 3.72 -3.73 13.62
C LEU A 77 4.53 -4.93 14.12
N TYR A 78 5.32 -5.55 13.24
CA TYR A 78 5.94 -6.86 13.51
C TYR A 78 7.46 -6.81 13.67
N ALA A 79 8.12 -5.78 13.14
CA ALA A 79 9.57 -5.62 13.18
C ALA A 79 9.96 -4.23 13.72
N ASN A 80 9.21 -3.76 14.71
CA ASN A 80 9.37 -2.39 15.22
C ASN A 80 10.75 -2.19 15.86
N PRO A 81 11.58 -1.25 15.37
CA PRO A 81 12.91 -1.03 15.91
C PRO A 81 12.91 -0.49 17.35
N PHE A 82 11.79 0.07 17.81
CA PHE A 82 11.68 0.66 19.15
C PHE A 82 11.42 -0.37 20.26
N TRP A 83 11.09 -1.62 19.93
CA TRP A 83 10.84 -2.66 20.96
C TRP A 83 12.06 -2.95 21.82
N ASN A 84 13.25 -3.09 21.21
CA ASN A 84 14.47 -3.36 21.96
C ASN A 84 14.81 -2.24 22.95
N TYR A 85 14.59 -0.99 22.54
CA TYR A 85 14.79 0.18 23.39
C TYR A 85 13.76 0.23 24.53
N ALA A 86 12.50 -0.10 24.25
CA ALA A 86 11.43 -0.14 25.24
C ALA A 86 11.66 -1.23 26.30
N ILE A 87 12.10 -2.42 25.88
CA ILE A 87 12.41 -3.54 26.77
C ILE A 87 13.60 -3.20 27.66
N ALA A 88 14.66 -2.58 27.10
CA ALA A 88 15.85 -2.20 27.86
C ALA A 88 15.58 -1.16 28.96
N GLN A 89 14.58 -0.28 28.80
CA GLN A 89 14.15 0.66 29.86
C GLN A 89 13.21 0.04 30.89
N ALA A 90 12.60 -1.10 30.60
CA ALA A 90 11.66 -1.78 31.48
C ALA A 90 12.33 -2.77 32.45
N GLN A 91 13.63 -3.05 32.26
CA GLN A 91 14.49 -3.81 33.18
C GLN A 91 15.21 -2.87 34.16
#